data_AF-A0A522XYZ5-F1
#
_entry.id   AF-A0A522XYZ5-F1
#
_cell.length_a   1.000
_cell.length_b   1.000
_cell.length_c   1.000
_cell.angle_alpha   90.00
_cell.angle_beta   90.00
_cell.angle_gamma   90.00
#
_symmetry.space_group_name_H-M   'P 1'
#
loop_
_entity.id
_entity.type
_entity.pdbx_description
1 polymer ?
#
loop_
_entity_poly.entity_id
_entity_poly.type
_entity_poly.pdbx_seq_one_letter_code
_entity_poly.pdbx_strand_id
1 'polypeptide(L)'
;MRVQKGGIGMSGEDVGTQLLSVREAEAGDYRTINVPDLLGYLQTKTELTRKTIAEILIRSGRLNEVQHNPQQFLEQAQQAIEAELRGLMIDGIKYEKIGGQEYEMLLFEEREILGSDLNQVLVKNSIYDEVSVDSEIEREFAEAMSTRTDIKLFIKLPGWFMIDTPIGTYNPDWAIVKEDDARVYLVRETKSTKNQLKLRSSEWAKIQCGKAHFDTLQVDFAHITNAFEV
;
A
#
# COMPACT_ATOMS: atom_id res chain seq x y z
N MET A 1 -37.14 0.74 -38.02
CA MET A 1 -37.39 0.59 -39.47
C MET A 1 -38.73 -0.11 -39.64
N ARG A 2 -39.72 0.49 -40.31
CA ARG A 2 -41.07 -0.06 -40.47
C ARG A 2 -41.15 -0.77 -41.82
N VAL A 3 -41.33 -2.09 -41.83
CA VAL A 3 -41.48 -2.86 -43.07
C VAL A 3 -42.94 -3.29 -43.18
N GLN A 4 -43.63 -2.82 -44.22
CA GLN A 4 -45.01 -3.21 -44.50
C GLN A 4 -45.03 -4.14 -45.71
N LYS A 5 -45.76 -5.25 -45.63
CA LYS A 5 -45.99 -6.16 -46.75
C LYS A 5 -47.47 -6.08 -47.13
N GLY A 6 -47.76 -5.48 -48.28
CA GLY A 6 -49.10 -5.47 -48.87
C GLY A 6 -49.34 -6.73 -49.71
N GLY A 7 -50.56 -7.26 -49.67
CA GLY A 7 -51.04 -8.27 -50.61
C GLY A 7 -52.17 -7.70 -51.46
N ILE A 8 -52.25 -8.11 -52.72
CA ILE A 8 -53.33 -7.74 -53.64
C ILE A 8 -54.28 -8.93 -53.73
N GLY A 9 -55.55 -8.70 -53.40
CA GLY A 9 -56.64 -9.66 -53.62
C GLY A 9 -57.56 -9.15 -54.71
N MET A 10 -57.92 -10.00 -55.67
CA MET A 10 -58.86 -9.66 -56.75
C MET A 10 -60.15 -10.43 -56.54
N SER A 11 -61.28 -9.72 -56.52
CA SER A 11 -62.61 -10.34 -56.63
C SER A 11 -63.45 -9.56 -57.63
N GLY A 12 -63.84 -10.24 -58.71
CA GLY A 12 -64.95 -9.90 -59.61
C GLY A 12 -64.87 -8.57 -60.36
N GLU A 13 -64.92 -7.44 -59.67
CA GLU A 13 -65.07 -6.11 -60.27
C GLU A 13 -64.26 -5.01 -59.57
N ASP A 14 -63.41 -5.30 -58.57
CA ASP A 14 -62.50 -4.28 -58.01
C ASP A 14 -61.20 -4.87 -57.45
N VAL A 15 -60.12 -4.09 -57.55
CA VAL A 15 -58.79 -4.42 -57.00
C VAL A 15 -58.59 -3.69 -55.68
N GLY A 16 -58.68 -4.43 -54.57
CA GLY A 16 -58.42 -3.91 -53.22
C GLY A 16 -57.04 -4.33 -52.71
N THR A 17 -56.25 -3.39 -52.23
CA THR A 17 -55.06 -3.67 -51.41
C THR A 17 -55.48 -3.96 -49.97
N GLN A 18 -55.14 -5.14 -49.46
CA GLN A 18 -55.38 -5.51 -48.06
C GLN A 18 -54.05 -5.61 -47.31
N LEU A 19 -53.96 -4.91 -46.18
CA LEU A 19 -52.80 -4.94 -45.30
C LEU A 19 -52.83 -6.25 -44.49
N LEU A 20 -51.97 -7.23 -44.84
CA LEU A 20 -52.05 -8.59 -44.29
C LEU A 20 -51.31 -8.77 -42.95
N SER A 21 -50.32 -7.93 -42.66
CA SER A 21 -49.65 -7.94 -41.35
C SER A 21 -48.79 -6.68 -41.16
N VAL A 22 -48.87 -6.08 -39.98
CA VAL A 22 -47.88 -5.10 -39.51
C VAL A 22 -47.07 -5.80 -38.44
N ARG A 23 -45.77 -6.00 -38.69
CA ARG A 23 -44.82 -6.33 -37.64
C ARG A 23 -44.07 -5.05 -37.28
N GLU A 24 -44.44 -4.45 -36.15
CA GLU A 24 -43.55 -3.51 -35.49
C GLU A 24 -42.44 -4.34 -34.84
N ALA A 25 -41.23 -4.19 -35.34
CA ALA A 25 -40.06 -4.61 -34.59
C ALA A 25 -39.98 -3.66 -33.39
N GLU A 26 -40.34 -4.16 -32.21
CA GLU A 26 -40.00 -3.51 -30.95
C GLU A 26 -38.48 -3.39 -30.94
N ALA A 27 -37.98 -2.18 -31.20
CA ALA A 27 -36.61 -1.84 -30.88
C ALA A 27 -36.55 -1.86 -29.35
N GLY A 28 -36.22 -3.02 -28.78
CA GLY A 28 -35.85 -3.12 -27.38
C GLY A 28 -34.82 -2.04 -27.10
N ASP A 29 -35.04 -1.29 -26.02
CA ASP A 29 -34.22 -0.16 -25.58
C ASP A 29 -32.82 -0.67 -25.20
N TYR A 30 -32.00 -0.99 -26.21
CA TYR A 30 -30.59 -1.28 -26.04
C TYR A 30 -29.92 0.04 -25.72
N ARG A 31 -29.87 0.38 -24.42
CA ARG A 31 -28.91 1.36 -23.92
C ARG A 31 -27.54 0.89 -24.40
N THR A 32 -26.96 1.62 -25.34
CA THR A 32 -25.56 1.42 -25.75
C THR A 32 -24.68 1.79 -24.57
N ILE A 33 -24.37 0.82 -23.72
CA ILE A 33 -23.40 0.99 -22.65
C ILE A 33 -22.04 1.03 -23.34
N ASN A 34 -21.42 2.21 -23.34
CA ASN A 34 -20.05 2.36 -23.82
C ASN A 34 -19.12 1.75 -22.78
N VAL A 35 -18.71 0.50 -22.98
CA VAL A 35 -17.76 -0.19 -22.12
C VAL A 35 -16.35 0.29 -22.49
N PRO A 36 -15.62 0.97 -21.58
CA PRO A 36 -14.26 1.43 -21.84
C PRO A 36 -13.28 0.25 -21.98
N ASP A 37 -12.07 0.52 -22.51
CA ASP A 37 -10.99 -0.49 -22.55
C ASP A 37 -10.51 -0.83 -21.13
N LEU A 38 -11.16 -1.82 -20.52
CA LEU A 38 -10.88 -2.23 -19.15
C LEU A 38 -9.44 -2.74 -18.99
N LEU A 39 -8.96 -3.49 -19.99
CA LEU A 39 -7.64 -4.11 -19.94
C LEU A 39 -6.55 -3.06 -20.12
N GLY A 40 -6.71 -2.13 -21.07
CA GLY A 40 -5.77 -1.03 -21.27
C GLY A 40 -5.67 -0.11 -20.06
N TYR A 41 -6.82 0.22 -19.44
CA TYR A 41 -6.84 1.02 -18.21
C TYR A 41 -6.06 0.35 -17.08
N LEU A 42 -6.42 -0.89 -16.74
CA LEU A 42 -5.79 -1.62 -15.63
C LEU A 42 -4.32 -1.94 -15.91
N GLN A 43 -3.95 -2.22 -17.16
CA GLN A 43 -2.56 -2.46 -17.55
C GLN A 43 -1.69 -1.22 -17.30
N THR A 44 -2.19 -0.04 -17.66
CA THR A 44 -1.46 1.23 -17.45
C THR A 44 -1.26 1.53 -15.96
N LYS A 45 -2.20 1.10 -15.11
CA LYS A 45 -2.17 1.38 -13.67
C LYS A 45 -1.39 0.35 -12.85
N THR A 46 -1.36 -0.91 -13.30
CA THR A 46 -0.81 -2.03 -12.51
C THR A 46 0.43 -2.66 -13.12
N GLU A 47 0.78 -2.28 -14.35
CA GLU A 47 1.88 -2.85 -15.15
C GLU A 47 1.77 -4.37 -15.40
N LEU A 48 0.65 -4.98 -15.02
CA LEU A 48 0.38 -6.39 -15.25
C LEU A 48 0.10 -6.67 -16.73
N THR A 49 0.40 -7.90 -17.16
CA THR A 49 0.07 -8.32 -18.52
C THR A 49 -1.45 -8.38 -18.71
N ARG A 50 -1.92 -8.07 -19.93
CA ARG A 50 -3.35 -8.18 -20.30
C ARG A 50 -3.93 -9.57 -19.98
N LYS A 51 -3.13 -10.63 -20.14
CA LYS A 51 -3.52 -12.00 -19.82
C LYS A 51 -3.84 -12.16 -18.33
N THR A 52 -2.94 -11.69 -17.46
CA THR A 52 -3.14 -11.74 -16.00
C THR A 52 -4.37 -10.93 -15.58
N ILE A 53 -4.53 -9.73 -16.11
CA ILE A 53 -5.69 -8.87 -15.79
C ILE A 53 -6.99 -9.55 -16.24
N ALA A 54 -7.06 -10.06 -17.47
CA ALA A 54 -8.23 -10.77 -17.96
C ALA A 54 -8.57 -11.98 -17.07
N GLU A 55 -7.56 -12.73 -16.65
CA GLU A 55 -7.72 -13.88 -15.77
C GLU A 55 -8.25 -13.48 -14.38
N ILE A 56 -7.72 -12.41 -13.77
CA ILE A 56 -8.22 -11.84 -12.51
C ILE A 56 -9.70 -11.46 -12.65
N LEU A 57 -10.04 -10.70 -13.69
CA LEU A 57 -11.39 -10.21 -13.91
C LEU A 57 -12.39 -11.36 -14.16
N ILE A 58 -12.02 -12.37 -14.96
CA ILE A 58 -12.87 -13.55 -15.21
C ILE A 58 -13.07 -14.35 -13.93
N ARG A 59 -11.99 -14.64 -13.19
CA ARG A 59 -12.05 -15.42 -11.95
C ARG A 59 -12.79 -14.68 -10.82
N SER A 60 -12.86 -13.35 -10.87
CA SER A 60 -13.65 -12.57 -9.92
C SER A 60 -15.15 -12.88 -9.97
N GLY A 61 -15.66 -13.34 -11.12
CA GLY A 61 -17.09 -13.58 -11.34
C GLY A 61 -17.96 -12.33 -11.40
N ARG A 62 -17.36 -11.13 -11.39
CA ARG A 62 -18.06 -9.83 -11.25
C ARG A 62 -18.14 -9.02 -12.55
N LEU A 63 -17.82 -9.61 -13.70
CA LEU A 63 -17.83 -8.92 -14.99
C LEU A 63 -19.20 -8.36 -15.40
N ASN A 64 -20.29 -8.91 -14.87
CA ASN A 64 -21.65 -8.38 -15.06
C ASN A 64 -21.84 -6.99 -14.44
N GLU A 65 -21.05 -6.60 -13.44
CA GLU A 65 -21.12 -5.28 -12.79
C GLU A 65 -20.60 -4.16 -13.69
N VAL A 66 -19.74 -4.48 -14.67
CA VAL A 66 -19.24 -3.52 -15.66
C VAL A 66 -20.39 -2.82 -16.38
N GLN A 67 -21.46 -3.54 -16.70
CA GLN A 67 -22.62 -2.98 -17.41
C GLN A 67 -23.42 -1.97 -16.56
N HIS A 68 -23.27 -2.04 -15.23
CA HIS A 68 -24.00 -1.16 -14.30
C HIS A 68 -23.23 0.15 -14.09
N ASN A 69 -21.93 0.05 -13.82
CA ASN A 69 -21.06 1.21 -13.61
C ASN A 69 -19.60 0.88 -13.96
N PRO A 70 -19.19 1.07 -15.23
CA PRO A 70 -17.84 0.71 -15.68
C PRO A 70 -16.73 1.45 -14.93
N GLN A 71 -16.94 2.73 -14.61
CA GLN A 71 -15.94 3.56 -13.94
C GLN A 71 -15.68 3.08 -12.51
N GLN A 72 -16.74 2.87 -11.73
CA GLN A 72 -16.62 2.36 -10.37
C GLN A 72 -16.02 0.94 -10.33
N PHE A 73 -16.41 0.09 -11.28
CA PHE A 73 -15.80 -1.24 -11.41
C PHE A 73 -14.29 -1.15 -11.62
N LEU A 74 -13.83 -0.27 -12.52
CA LEU A 74 -12.41 -0.07 -12.78
C LEU A 74 -11.65 0.44 -11.56
N GLU A 75 -12.19 1.43 -10.85
CA GLU A 75 -11.55 1.96 -9.65
C GLU A 75 -11.42 0.90 -8.55
N GLN A 76 -12.47 0.12 -8.31
CA GLN A 76 -12.44 -0.96 -7.32
C GLN A 76 -11.52 -2.12 -7.73
N ALA A 77 -11.56 -2.52 -9.00
CA ALA A 77 -10.68 -3.56 -9.52
C ALA A 77 -9.21 -3.12 -9.44
N GLN A 78 -8.90 -1.88 -9.80
CA GLN A 78 -7.57 -1.31 -9.66
C GLN A 78 -7.11 -1.35 -8.20
N GLN A 79 -7.92 -0.82 -7.27
CA GLN A 79 -7.56 -0.80 -5.84
C GLN A 79 -7.30 -2.20 -5.28
N ALA A 80 -8.15 -3.17 -5.63
CA ALA A 80 -7.98 -4.55 -5.19
C ALA A 80 -6.71 -5.19 -5.76
N ILE A 81 -6.45 -5.02 -7.06
CA ILE A 81 -5.25 -5.56 -7.72
C ILE A 81 -3.98 -4.92 -7.12
N GLU A 82 -3.96 -3.60 -6.95
CA GLU A 82 -2.81 -2.91 -6.37
C GLU A 82 -2.58 -3.31 -4.90
N ALA A 83 -3.63 -3.54 -4.12
CA ALA A 83 -3.50 -4.01 -2.74
C ALA A 83 -2.82 -5.39 -2.67
N GLU A 84 -3.28 -6.34 -3.49
CA GLU A 84 -2.68 -7.67 -3.60
C GLU A 84 -1.24 -7.61 -4.13
N LEU A 85 -0.99 -6.78 -5.16
CA LEU A 85 0.35 -6.62 -5.72
C LEU A 85 1.33 -6.07 -4.67
N ARG A 86 0.93 -5.06 -3.89
CA ARG A 86 1.74 -4.55 -2.77
C ARG A 86 2.02 -5.64 -1.75
N GLY A 87 1.01 -6.43 -1.38
CA GLY A 87 1.17 -7.58 -0.47
C GLY A 87 2.23 -8.57 -0.98
N LEU A 88 2.11 -8.99 -2.24
CA LEU A 88 3.07 -9.89 -2.88
C LEU A 88 4.50 -9.33 -2.93
N MET A 89 4.65 -8.03 -3.22
CA MET A 89 5.97 -7.37 -3.21
C MET A 89 6.61 -7.39 -1.82
N ILE A 90 5.81 -7.16 -0.77
CA ILE A 90 6.29 -7.18 0.62
C ILE A 90 6.66 -8.61 1.04
N ASP A 91 5.81 -9.59 0.74
CA ASP A 91 6.05 -10.99 1.10
C ASP A 91 7.31 -11.57 0.43
N GLY A 92 7.62 -11.10 -0.78
CA GLY A 92 8.79 -11.51 -1.55
C GLY A 92 10.03 -10.63 -1.37
N ILE A 93 9.99 -9.61 -0.49
CA ILE A 93 11.06 -8.62 -0.39
C ILE A 93 12.37 -9.26 0.06
N LYS A 94 13.46 -8.86 -0.58
CA LYS A 94 14.82 -9.25 -0.22
C LYS A 94 15.73 -8.03 -0.34
N TYR A 95 16.63 -7.90 0.63
CA TYR A 95 17.67 -6.89 0.61
C TYR A 95 19.01 -7.55 0.29
N GLU A 96 19.84 -6.85 -0.45
CA GLU A 96 21.21 -7.24 -0.72
C GLU A 96 22.13 -6.10 -0.34
N LYS A 97 23.29 -6.43 0.23
CA LYS A 97 24.30 -5.43 0.56
C LYS A 97 24.94 -4.94 -0.73
N ILE A 98 24.84 -3.64 -0.98
CA ILE A 98 25.59 -2.99 -2.06
C ILE A 98 26.97 -2.65 -1.50
N GLY A 99 28.02 -3.23 -2.08
CA GLY A 99 29.39 -3.07 -1.59
C GLY A 99 29.80 -1.58 -1.48
N GLY A 100 30.19 -1.17 -0.28
CA GLY A 100 30.67 0.19 0.00
C GLY A 100 29.59 1.24 0.26
N GLN A 101 28.31 0.88 0.28
CA GLN A 101 27.24 1.78 0.73
C GLN A 101 26.92 1.53 2.20
N GLU A 102 27.46 2.39 3.06
CA GLU A 102 27.17 2.45 4.49
C GLU A 102 26.77 3.89 4.83
N TYR A 103 25.84 4.05 5.78
CA TYR A 103 25.57 5.38 6.33
C TYR A 103 26.74 5.79 7.22
N GLU A 104 27.49 6.80 6.79
CA GLU A 104 28.64 7.30 7.54
C GLU A 104 28.20 8.03 8.82
N MET A 105 28.93 7.84 9.92
CA MET A 105 28.66 8.54 11.18
C MET A 105 28.78 10.07 11.05
N LEU A 106 29.56 10.58 10.09
CA LEU A 106 29.68 12.03 9.80
C LEU A 106 28.34 12.68 9.45
N LEU A 107 27.37 11.90 8.97
CA LEU A 107 26.02 12.40 8.66
C LEU A 107 25.28 12.94 9.89
N PHE A 108 25.64 12.49 11.10
CA PHE A 108 25.08 13.02 12.35
C PHE A 108 25.64 14.40 12.74
N GLU A 109 26.85 14.74 12.26
CA GLU A 109 27.50 16.03 12.53
C GLU A 109 27.10 17.09 11.50
N GLU A 110 27.04 16.73 10.21
CA GLU A 110 26.71 17.68 9.13
C GLU A 110 25.23 18.09 9.10
N ARG A 111 24.34 17.19 9.55
CA ARG A 111 22.90 17.42 9.59
C ARG A 111 22.48 17.63 11.03
N GLU A 112 22.68 18.85 11.53
CA GLU A 112 22.09 19.28 12.79
C GLU A 112 20.59 18.92 12.77
N ILE A 113 20.16 18.07 13.72
CA ILE A 113 18.78 17.60 13.78
C ILE A 113 17.93 18.77 14.25
N LEU A 114 17.45 19.56 13.30
CA LEU A 114 16.48 20.62 13.53
C LEU A 114 15.13 19.97 13.91
N GLY A 115 14.98 19.66 15.19
CA GLY A 115 13.70 19.30 15.79
C GLY A 115 12.81 20.53 15.88
N SER A 116 11.49 20.35 15.76
CA SER A 116 10.55 21.39 16.17
C SER A 116 10.59 21.50 17.70
N ASP A 117 10.83 22.70 18.23
CA ASP A 117 11.03 22.98 19.67
C ASP A 117 9.88 22.51 20.60
N LEU A 118 8.75 22.07 20.05
CA LEU A 118 7.53 21.81 20.82
C LEU A 118 7.46 20.39 21.41
N ASN A 119 8.22 19.41 20.90
CA ASN A 119 8.15 18.01 21.35
C ASN A 119 9.53 17.38 21.59
N GLN A 120 10.38 18.02 22.39
CA GLN A 120 11.68 17.48 22.78
C GLN A 120 11.63 16.87 24.18
N VAL A 121 12.44 15.83 24.41
CA VAL A 121 12.64 15.17 25.70
C VAL A 121 14.12 15.23 26.03
N LEU A 122 14.45 15.77 27.21
CA LEU A 122 15.80 15.72 27.76
C LEU A 122 16.16 14.28 28.11
N VAL A 123 17.27 13.80 27.55
CA VAL A 123 17.71 12.41 27.72
C VAL A 123 19.17 12.34 28.09
N LYS A 124 19.53 11.22 28.72
CA LYS A 124 20.90 10.79 29.00
C LYS A 124 21.17 9.54 28.17
N ASN A 125 22.44 9.23 27.91
CA ASN A 125 22.83 8.06 27.12
C ASN A 125 22.34 8.13 25.66
N SER A 126 22.26 9.33 25.09
CA SER A 126 22.03 9.60 23.67
C SER A 126 23.20 10.43 23.13
N ILE A 127 23.36 10.49 21.81
CA ILE A 127 24.33 11.39 21.16
C ILE A 127 23.90 12.87 21.25
N TYR A 128 22.61 13.12 21.53
CA TYR A 128 22.04 14.44 21.74
C TYR A 128 21.49 14.56 23.16
N ASP A 129 21.56 15.77 23.72
CA ASP A 129 20.98 16.08 25.04
C ASP A 129 19.44 16.02 25.02
N GLU A 130 18.85 16.22 23.84
CA GLU A 130 17.42 16.22 23.62
C GLU A 130 17.05 15.38 22.39
N VAL A 131 15.92 14.69 22.47
CA VAL A 131 15.36 13.88 21.37
C VAL A 131 13.96 14.37 21.04
N SER A 132 13.69 14.64 19.77
CA SER A 132 12.34 14.95 19.29
C SER A 132 11.48 13.69 19.27
N VAL A 133 10.24 13.77 19.74
CA VAL A 133 9.31 12.63 19.76
C VAL A 133 8.01 13.00 19.04
N ASP A 134 7.45 12.05 18.29
CA ASP A 134 6.26 12.28 17.48
C ASP A 134 4.98 11.75 18.15
N SER A 135 5.15 10.98 19.23
CA SER A 135 4.06 10.32 19.95
C SER A 135 4.35 10.15 21.44
N GLU A 136 3.29 9.94 22.24
CA GLU A 136 3.45 9.73 23.69
C GLU A 136 4.20 8.43 24.01
N ILE A 137 4.00 7.39 23.20
CA ILE A 137 4.74 6.13 23.37
C ILE A 137 6.24 6.31 23.12
N GLU A 138 6.63 7.19 22.20
CA GLU A 138 8.04 7.53 21.97
C GLU A 138 8.61 8.36 23.12
N ARG A 139 7.81 9.26 23.71
CA ARG A 139 8.19 10.02 24.92
C ARG A 139 8.51 9.07 26.07
N GLU A 140 7.56 8.20 26.42
CA GLU A 140 7.72 7.20 27.46
C GLU A 140 8.93 6.29 27.18
N PHE A 141 9.13 5.92 25.91
CA PHE A 141 10.27 5.12 25.49
C PHE A 141 11.61 5.84 25.72
N ALA A 142 11.73 7.09 25.28
CA ALA A 142 12.95 7.90 25.44
C ALA A 142 13.32 8.11 26.92
N GLU A 143 12.33 8.42 27.77
CA GLU A 143 12.52 8.58 29.21
C GLU A 143 12.98 7.27 29.88
N ALA A 144 12.39 6.14 29.49
CA ALA A 144 12.78 4.84 30.00
C ALA A 144 14.20 4.44 29.55
N MET A 145 14.59 4.67 28.29
CA MET A 145 15.95 4.40 27.82
C MET A 145 16.98 5.26 28.55
N SER A 146 16.65 6.52 28.84
CA SER A 146 17.53 7.45 29.54
C SER A 146 17.79 7.09 31.02
N THR A 147 16.93 6.28 31.64
CA THR A 147 17.04 5.93 33.08
C THR A 147 17.65 4.55 33.31
N ARG A 148 17.68 3.71 32.26
CA ARG A 148 18.24 2.36 32.28
C ARG A 148 19.77 2.38 32.28
N THR A 149 20.38 1.55 33.13
CA THR A 149 21.84 1.45 33.27
C THR A 149 22.49 0.47 32.30
N ASP A 150 21.71 -0.44 31.72
CA ASP A 150 22.13 -1.41 30.72
C ASP A 150 22.18 -0.82 29.29
N ILE A 151 21.59 0.37 29.10
CA ILE A 151 21.63 1.11 27.85
C ILE A 151 22.87 2.01 27.83
N LYS A 152 23.80 1.71 26.91
CA LYS A 152 25.02 2.49 26.72
C LYS A 152 24.77 3.71 25.85
N LEU A 153 24.00 3.51 24.77
CA LEU A 153 23.64 4.56 23.83
C LEU A 153 22.29 4.23 23.18
N PHE A 154 21.43 5.22 23.00
CA PHE A 154 20.31 5.12 22.08
C PHE A 154 20.17 6.39 21.25
N ILE A 155 19.62 6.27 20.07
CA ILE A 155 19.33 7.39 19.17
C ILE A 155 17.94 7.22 18.58
N LYS A 156 17.18 8.31 18.46
CA LYS A 156 16.08 8.34 17.49
C LYS A 156 16.71 8.50 16.12
N LEU A 157 16.41 7.60 15.20
CA LEU A 157 16.99 7.65 13.88
C LEU A 157 16.48 8.91 13.16
N PRO A 158 17.38 9.73 12.62
CA PRO A 158 16.99 10.96 11.96
C PRO A 158 16.25 10.66 10.66
N GLY A 159 15.39 11.58 10.21
CA GLY A 159 14.57 11.42 9.01
C GLY A 159 15.35 11.29 7.69
N TRP A 160 16.68 11.45 7.69
CA TRP A 160 17.52 11.14 6.53
C TRP A 160 17.90 9.65 6.45
N PHE A 161 17.76 8.89 7.52
CA PHE A 161 17.98 7.45 7.54
C PHE A 161 16.73 6.77 6.98
N MET A 162 16.80 6.36 5.71
CA MET A 162 15.64 5.84 4.98
C MET A 162 15.92 4.45 4.42
N ILE A 163 15.01 3.54 4.66
CA ILE A 163 14.95 2.22 4.05
C ILE A 163 14.03 2.33 2.83
N ASP A 164 14.55 1.96 1.67
CA ASP A 164 13.73 1.83 0.46
C ASP A 164 12.83 0.61 0.56
N THR A 165 11.54 0.80 0.27
CA THR A 165 10.55 -0.27 0.23
C THR A 165 9.71 -0.18 -1.04
N PRO A 166 9.08 -1.27 -1.50
CA PRO A 166 8.17 -1.26 -2.65
C PRO A 166 6.96 -0.33 -2.49
N ILE A 167 6.67 0.12 -1.26
CA ILE A 167 5.54 1.00 -0.93
C ILE A 167 6.00 2.42 -0.55
N GLY A 168 7.24 2.79 -0.88
CA GLY A 168 7.86 4.08 -0.56
C GLY A 168 8.99 3.95 0.46
N THR A 169 9.46 5.07 1.00
CA THR A 169 10.55 5.06 1.97
C THR A 169 10.04 4.92 3.41
N TYR A 170 10.88 4.36 4.28
CA TYR A 170 10.59 4.08 5.68
C TYR A 170 11.76 4.48 6.57
N ASN A 171 11.51 5.27 7.60
CA ASN A 171 12.45 5.59 8.67
C ASN A 171 12.04 4.82 9.92
N PRO A 172 12.87 3.89 10.44
CA PRO A 172 12.62 3.25 11.73
C PRO A 172 12.83 4.23 12.88
N ASP A 173 12.21 3.98 14.03
CA ASP A 173 12.24 4.95 15.13
C ASP A 173 13.58 5.00 15.89
N TRP A 174 14.10 3.86 16.37
CA TRP A 174 15.18 3.83 17.35
C TRP A 174 16.32 2.89 16.98
N ALA A 175 17.56 3.32 17.21
CA ALA A 175 18.73 2.44 17.25
C ALA A 175 19.35 2.47 18.65
N ILE A 176 19.68 1.30 19.19
CA ILE A 176 20.06 1.12 20.59
C ILE A 176 21.30 0.23 20.65
N VAL A 177 22.24 0.64 21.50
CA VAL A 177 23.43 -0.10 21.87
C VAL A 177 23.33 -0.46 23.35
N LYS A 178 23.17 -1.76 23.60
CA LYS A 178 23.16 -2.32 24.95
C LYS A 178 24.52 -2.91 25.29
N GLU A 179 24.94 -2.78 26.53
CA GLU A 179 26.16 -3.40 27.05
C GLU A 179 25.78 -4.52 28.03
N ASP A 180 25.68 -5.74 27.50
CA ASP A 180 25.67 -6.99 28.27
C ASP A 180 27.09 -7.63 28.20
N ASP A 181 27.26 -8.93 28.43
CA ASP A 181 28.53 -9.67 28.20
C ASP A 181 29.07 -9.52 26.74
N ALA A 182 28.27 -8.95 25.83
CA ALA A 182 28.64 -8.47 24.49
C ALA A 182 27.87 -7.19 24.11
N ARG A 183 28.36 -6.45 23.11
CA ARG A 183 27.62 -5.31 22.52
C ARG A 183 26.50 -5.83 21.63
N VAL A 184 25.27 -5.45 21.93
CA VAL A 184 24.08 -5.82 21.14
C VAL A 184 23.54 -4.57 20.45
N TYR A 185 23.43 -4.64 19.12
CA TYR A 185 22.84 -3.60 18.28
C TYR A 185 21.40 -3.96 17.98
N LEU A 186 20.49 -3.09 18.40
CA LEU A 186 19.05 -3.27 18.27
C LEU A 186 18.46 -2.12 17.49
N VAL A 187 17.50 -2.43 16.62
CA VAL A 187 16.60 -1.43 16.05
C VAL A 187 15.20 -1.71 16.54
N ARG A 188 14.51 -0.67 16.99
CA ARG A 188 13.16 -0.77 17.56
C ARG A 188 12.22 0.21 16.90
N GLU A 189 11.05 -0.28 16.51
CA GLU A 189 9.94 0.51 16.00
C GLU A 189 8.86 0.63 17.08
N THR A 190 8.52 1.84 17.49
CA THR A 190 7.46 2.09 18.45
C THR A 190 6.08 2.08 17.78
N LYS A 191 5.16 1.29 18.34
CA LYS A 191 3.76 1.21 17.89
C LYS A 191 2.82 1.14 19.08
N SER A 192 1.64 1.74 18.96
CA SER A 192 0.60 1.68 19.99
C SER A 192 0.01 0.27 20.20
N THR A 193 0.28 -0.67 19.28
CA THR A 193 -0.19 -2.05 19.38
C THR A 193 0.67 -3.01 18.55
N LYS A 194 0.80 -4.26 19.03
CA LYS A 194 1.34 -5.39 18.25
C LYS A 194 0.29 -6.11 17.42
N ASN A 195 -1.00 -5.81 17.63
CA ASN A 195 -2.06 -6.49 16.91
C ASN A 195 -2.05 -6.03 15.44
N GLN A 196 -1.63 -6.92 14.55
CA GLN A 196 -1.60 -6.68 13.11
C GLN A 196 -2.92 -6.13 12.56
N LEU A 197 -4.07 -6.62 13.05
CA LEU A 197 -5.40 -6.18 12.60
C LEU A 197 -5.75 -4.75 13.03
N LYS A 198 -5.03 -4.20 14.02
CA LYS A 198 -5.20 -2.82 14.50
C LYS A 198 -4.17 -1.86 13.89
N LEU A 199 -3.14 -2.36 13.22
CA LEU A 199 -2.18 -1.55 12.49
C LEU A 199 -2.76 -1.17 11.13
N ARG A 200 -2.43 0.02 10.63
CA ARG A 200 -2.73 0.34 9.23
C ARG A 200 -1.93 -0.62 8.34
N SER A 201 -2.50 -1.06 7.21
CA SER A 201 -1.82 -1.99 6.30
C SER A 201 -0.44 -1.48 5.86
N SER A 202 -0.30 -0.16 5.69
CA SER A 202 0.98 0.48 5.38
C SER A 202 2.00 0.44 6.53
N GLU A 203 1.56 0.51 7.79
CA GLU A 203 2.45 0.36 8.95
C GLU A 203 2.97 -1.07 9.06
N TRP A 204 2.07 -2.03 8.92
CA TRP A 204 2.45 -3.45 8.92
C TRP A 204 3.45 -3.77 7.82
N ALA A 205 3.19 -3.26 6.61
CA ALA A 205 4.09 -3.41 5.47
C ALA A 205 5.49 -2.85 5.74
N LYS A 206 5.59 -1.65 6.34
CA LYS A 206 6.87 -1.05 6.73
C LYS A 206 7.62 -1.90 7.76
N ILE A 207 6.90 -2.46 8.75
CA ILE A 207 7.49 -3.37 9.75
C ILE A 207 8.05 -4.63 9.07
N GLN A 208 7.34 -5.22 8.11
CA GLN A 208 7.86 -6.37 7.36
C GLN A 208 9.12 -6.03 6.55
N CYS A 209 9.12 -4.87 5.89
CA CYS A 209 10.29 -4.40 5.14
C CYS A 209 11.48 -4.15 6.07
N GLY A 210 11.26 -3.48 7.21
CA GLY A 210 12.28 -3.27 8.24
C GLY A 210 12.87 -4.58 8.74
N LYS A 211 12.03 -5.58 9.02
CA LYS A 211 12.48 -6.90 9.43
C LYS A 211 13.39 -7.55 8.39
N ALA A 212 12.99 -7.56 7.11
CA ALA A 212 13.81 -8.14 6.04
C ALA A 212 15.12 -7.37 5.83
N HIS A 213 15.10 -6.03 5.99
CA HIS A 213 16.27 -5.19 5.86
C HIS A 213 17.30 -5.49 6.95
N PHE A 214 16.90 -5.45 8.22
CA PHE A 214 17.82 -5.65 9.34
C PHE A 214 18.25 -7.11 9.51
N ASP A 215 17.44 -8.08 9.10
CA ASP A 215 17.87 -9.49 9.01
C ASP A 215 19.06 -9.66 8.06
N THR A 216 19.05 -8.96 6.93
CA THR A 216 20.18 -8.92 5.98
C THR A 216 21.44 -8.29 6.59
N LEU A 217 21.27 -7.33 7.51
CA LEU A 217 22.36 -6.69 8.25
C LEU A 217 22.80 -7.48 9.50
N GLN A 218 22.09 -8.55 9.86
CA GLN A 218 22.27 -9.30 11.12
C GLN A 218 22.09 -8.40 12.37
N VAL A 219 21.16 -7.45 12.28
CA VAL A 219 20.77 -6.55 13.37
C VAL A 219 19.40 -6.97 13.87
N ASP A 220 19.24 -7.05 15.19
CA ASP A 220 17.95 -7.46 15.77
C ASP A 220 16.92 -6.33 15.65
N PHE A 221 15.85 -6.58 14.91
CA PHE A 221 14.75 -5.64 14.67
C PHE A 221 13.44 -6.17 15.24
N ALA A 222 12.77 -5.33 16.04
CA ALA A 222 11.46 -5.63 16.58
C ALA A 222 10.58 -4.37 16.66
N HIS A 223 9.28 -4.54 16.45
CA HIS A 223 8.31 -3.52 16.82
C HIS A 223 7.84 -3.77 18.26
N ILE A 224 7.76 -2.69 19.04
CA ILE A 224 7.52 -2.73 20.49
C ILE A 224 6.38 -1.80 20.87
N THR A 225 5.74 -2.11 22.00
CA THR A 225 4.67 -1.29 22.58
C THR A 225 5.09 -0.56 23.84
N ASN A 226 6.26 -0.88 24.39
CA ASN A 226 6.85 -0.20 25.54
C ASN A 226 8.35 -0.53 25.64
N ALA A 227 9.04 0.19 26.52
CA ALA A 227 10.48 0.11 26.73
C ALA A 227 10.98 -1.19 27.40
N PHE A 228 10.12 -1.99 28.04
CA PHE A 228 10.53 -3.23 28.71
C PHE A 228 10.77 -4.38 27.73
N GLU A 229 10.42 -4.19 26.47
CA GLU A 229 10.62 -5.15 25.39
C GLU A 229 12.00 -5.02 24.72
N VAL A 230 12.85 -4.15 25.26
CA VAL A 230 14.24 -3.91 24.85
C VAL A 230 15.19 -4.61 25.80
#